data_AF-A0A0E0EVT3-F1
#
_entry.id   AF-A0A0E0EVT3-F1
#
_cell.length_a   1.000
_cell.length_b   1.000
_cell.length_c   1.000
_cell.angle_alpha   90.00
_cell.angle_beta   90.00
_cell.angle_gamma   90.00
#
_symmetry.space_group_name_H-M   'P 1'
#
loop_
_entity.id
_entity.type
_entity.pdbx_description
1 polymer ?
#
loop_
_entity_poly.entity_id
_entity_poly.type
_entity_poly.pdbx_seq_one_letter_code
_entity_poly.pdbx_strand_id
1 'polypeptide(L)'
;MAEVTGVHSSPPATATASAAESLPDDVLAEILLRLPPHPSFLSSASLVSKRWLRHTRNPSFLRRFREFHRTAPVLGFFLNSSHGALFFPTDAPPGRIADQVASLRRNTGDGLWWLVGCRHGRVLLRSCDWADLLVWDPMTEGFVCFPAPIQMVEADADRDAAVFCAASAGGDGDDEDRRSGAFNVAVVFVSGDHVFGCVFSSAIGAWGDSTPVTLPLLMIYDEPAALAGEALYWIVNGSSLLEFNCGSQSLAL
;
A
#
# COMPACT_ATOMS: atom_id res chain seq x y z
N MET A 1 -11.81 -49.16 -57.09
CA MET A 1 -11.43 -47.83 -56.59
C MET A 1 -12.34 -47.58 -55.39
N ALA A 2 -11.85 -47.87 -54.19
CA ALA A 2 -12.64 -47.85 -52.96
C ALA A 2 -12.34 -46.55 -52.20
N GLU A 3 -13.39 -45.81 -51.87
CA GLU A 3 -13.33 -44.57 -51.10
C GLU A 3 -13.58 -44.92 -49.63
N VAL A 4 -12.57 -44.68 -48.78
CA VAL A 4 -12.66 -44.82 -47.32
C VAL A 4 -12.70 -43.42 -46.74
N THR A 5 -13.88 -43.00 -46.29
CA THR A 5 -14.05 -41.76 -45.52
C THR A 5 -13.77 -42.05 -44.05
N GLY A 6 -12.58 -41.65 -43.60
CA GLY A 6 -12.23 -41.60 -42.17
C GLY A 6 -12.81 -40.35 -41.53
N VAL A 7 -13.80 -40.51 -40.66
CA VAL A 7 -14.28 -39.44 -39.76
C VAL A 7 -13.28 -39.33 -38.61
N HIS A 8 -12.46 -38.27 -38.62
CA HIS A 8 -11.74 -37.83 -37.43
C HIS A 8 -12.71 -37.12 -36.49
N SER A 9 -13.18 -37.81 -35.44
CA SER A 9 -13.86 -37.19 -34.32
C SER A 9 -12.86 -36.38 -33.48
N SER A 10 -12.94 -35.05 -33.57
CA SER A 10 -12.39 -34.16 -32.56
C SER A 10 -13.18 -34.30 -31.24
N PRO A 11 -12.53 -34.28 -30.07
CA PRO A 11 -13.24 -34.28 -28.80
C PRO A 11 -13.97 -32.93 -28.58
N PRO A 12 -15.15 -32.93 -27.93
CA PRO A 12 -15.93 -31.71 -27.77
C PRO A 12 -15.36 -30.84 -26.64
N ALA A 13 -14.84 -29.66 -26.99
CA ALA A 13 -14.49 -28.59 -26.05
C ALA A 13 -15.70 -28.04 -25.26
N THR A 14 -16.92 -28.48 -25.59
CA THR A 14 -18.20 -28.03 -25.02
C THR A 14 -18.55 -28.65 -23.67
N ALA A 15 -18.00 -29.83 -23.32
CA ALA A 15 -18.36 -30.51 -22.07
C ALA A 15 -17.77 -29.85 -20.81
N THR A 16 -16.60 -29.22 -20.92
CA THR A 16 -15.92 -28.55 -19.80
C THR A 16 -16.53 -27.20 -19.44
N ALA A 17 -17.06 -26.45 -20.42
CA ALA A 17 -17.75 -25.19 -20.18
C ALA A 17 -19.05 -25.37 -19.37
N SER A 18 -19.75 -26.50 -19.56
CA SER A 18 -21.01 -26.80 -18.88
C SER A 18 -20.86 -27.17 -17.39
N ALA A 19 -19.73 -27.72 -16.97
CA ALA A 19 -19.52 -28.17 -15.59
C ALA A 19 -19.24 -27.03 -14.60
N ALA A 20 -18.60 -25.95 -15.05
CA ALA A 20 -18.31 -24.78 -14.21
C ALA A 20 -19.56 -23.89 -13.99
N GLU A 21 -20.53 -23.91 -14.90
CA GLU A 21 -21.78 -23.17 -14.77
C GLU A 21 -22.80 -23.86 -13.85
N SER A 22 -22.71 -25.18 -13.65
CA SER A 22 -23.64 -25.99 -12.85
C SER A 22 -23.25 -26.18 -11.39
N LEU A 23 -22.06 -25.74 -10.98
CA LEU A 23 -21.61 -25.85 -9.59
C LEU A 23 -22.49 -25.01 -8.64
N PRO A 24 -22.79 -25.46 -7.41
CA PRO A 24 -23.39 -24.60 -6.37
C PRO A 24 -22.48 -23.43 -5.96
N ASP A 25 -23.06 -22.32 -5.49
CA ASP A 25 -22.30 -21.10 -5.12
C ASP A 25 -21.38 -21.29 -3.91
N ASP A 26 -21.77 -22.14 -2.96
CA ASP A 26 -20.97 -22.53 -1.81
C ASP A 26 -19.72 -23.31 -2.23
N VAL A 27 -19.87 -24.27 -3.15
CA VAL A 27 -18.74 -25.04 -3.67
C VAL A 27 -17.81 -24.15 -4.51
N LEU A 28 -18.36 -23.23 -5.29
CA LEU A 28 -17.56 -22.26 -6.04
C LEU A 28 -16.74 -21.37 -5.09
N ALA A 29 -17.34 -20.86 -4.01
CA ALA A 29 -16.64 -20.09 -3.00
C ALA A 29 -15.52 -20.91 -2.34
N GLU A 30 -15.75 -22.18 -2.01
CA GLU A 30 -14.72 -23.08 -1.45
C GLU A 30 -13.55 -23.33 -2.42
N ILE A 31 -13.82 -23.46 -3.72
CA ILE A 31 -12.76 -23.58 -4.73
C ILE A 31 -11.92 -22.30 -4.79
N LEU A 32 -12.59 -21.14 -4.87
CA LEU A 32 -11.91 -19.84 -4.91
C LEU A 32 -11.11 -19.58 -3.62
N LEU A 33 -11.60 -20.03 -2.47
CA LEU A 33 -10.93 -19.91 -1.17
C LEU A 33 -9.59 -20.66 -1.12
N ARG A 34 -9.46 -21.73 -1.90
CA ARG A 34 -8.25 -22.57 -1.95
C ARG A 34 -7.23 -22.13 -2.99
N LEU A 35 -7.55 -21.09 -3.78
CA LEU A 35 -6.56 -20.49 -4.67
C LEU A 35 -5.40 -19.89 -3.85
N PRO A 36 -4.18 -19.81 -4.39
CA PRO A 36 -3.10 -19.14 -3.68
C PRO A 36 -3.46 -17.68 -3.36
N PRO A 37 -2.94 -17.12 -2.25
CA PRO A 37 -3.32 -15.78 -1.76
C PRO A 37 -2.96 -14.65 -2.71
N HIS A 38 -2.12 -14.91 -3.71
CA HIS A 38 -1.64 -13.90 -4.64
C HIS A 38 -2.81 -13.34 -5.49
N PRO A 39 -2.97 -12.01 -5.59
CA PRO A 39 -4.15 -11.38 -6.18
C PRO A 39 -4.35 -11.69 -7.66
N SER A 40 -3.30 -12.13 -8.37
CA SER A 40 -3.41 -12.58 -9.76
C SER A 40 -4.40 -13.75 -9.92
N PHE A 41 -4.45 -14.70 -8.98
CA PHE A 41 -5.35 -15.86 -9.10
C PHE A 41 -6.81 -15.46 -8.99
N LEU A 42 -7.17 -14.59 -8.04
CA LEU A 42 -8.53 -14.04 -7.94
C LEU A 42 -8.86 -13.14 -9.15
N SER A 43 -7.86 -12.43 -9.69
CA SER A 43 -8.03 -11.62 -10.90
C SER A 43 -8.32 -12.50 -12.11
N SER A 44 -7.55 -13.57 -12.33
CA SER A 44 -7.79 -14.55 -13.39
C SER A 44 -9.14 -15.25 -13.22
N ALA A 45 -9.48 -15.66 -12.00
CA ALA A 45 -10.78 -16.24 -11.67
C ALA A 45 -11.94 -15.30 -12.04
N SER A 46 -11.78 -13.99 -11.80
CA SER A 46 -12.80 -12.98 -12.12
C SER A 46 -13.08 -12.86 -13.62
N LEU A 47 -12.13 -13.25 -14.48
CA LEU A 47 -12.27 -13.19 -15.94
C LEU A 47 -13.00 -14.40 -16.53
N VAL A 48 -13.22 -15.47 -15.75
CA VAL A 48 -13.88 -16.70 -16.23
C VAL A 48 -15.35 -16.44 -16.59
N SER A 49 -16.09 -15.74 -15.72
CA SER A 49 -17.50 -15.42 -15.95
C SER A 49 -17.98 -14.28 -15.03
N LYS A 50 -19.13 -13.67 -15.37
CA LYS A 50 -19.80 -12.69 -14.49
C LYS A 50 -20.14 -13.28 -13.11
N ARG A 51 -20.39 -14.60 -13.03
CA ARG A 51 -20.67 -15.30 -11.78
C ARG A 51 -19.43 -15.36 -10.89
N TRP A 52 -18.30 -15.78 -11.45
CA TRP A 52 -17.02 -15.81 -10.74
C TRP A 52 -16.58 -14.40 -10.32
N LEU A 53 -16.72 -13.41 -11.20
CA LEU A 53 -16.48 -11.99 -10.89
C LEU A 53 -17.27 -11.49 -9.67
N ARG A 54 -18.54 -11.88 -9.55
CA ARG A 54 -19.38 -11.50 -8.39
C ARG A 54 -18.86 -12.09 -7.09
N HIS A 55 -18.42 -13.34 -7.11
CA HIS A 55 -17.84 -14.00 -5.92
C HIS A 55 -16.50 -13.38 -5.55
N THR A 56 -15.59 -13.20 -6.50
CA THR A 56 -14.26 -12.65 -6.22
C THR A 56 -14.30 -11.17 -5.78
N ARG A 57 -15.37 -10.45 -6.09
CA ARG A 57 -15.61 -9.07 -5.61
C ARG A 57 -16.51 -8.99 -4.38
N ASN A 58 -17.03 -10.10 -3.88
CA ASN A 58 -17.91 -10.09 -2.71
C ASN A 58 -17.08 -9.78 -1.44
N PRO A 59 -17.41 -8.71 -0.68
CA PRO A 59 -16.65 -8.33 0.51
C PRO A 59 -16.56 -9.45 1.56
N SER A 60 -17.67 -10.16 1.79
CA SER A 60 -17.71 -11.30 2.72
C SER A 60 -16.86 -12.49 2.27
N PHE A 61 -16.67 -12.68 0.96
CA PHE A 61 -15.75 -13.69 0.42
C PHE A 61 -14.30 -13.23 0.61
N LEU A 62 -13.98 -11.98 0.28
CA LEU A 62 -12.63 -11.43 0.44
C LEU A 62 -12.18 -11.44 1.91
N ARG A 63 -13.07 -11.16 2.86
CA ARG A 63 -12.81 -11.32 4.29
C ARG A 63 -12.44 -12.75 4.63
N ARG A 64 -13.28 -13.73 4.25
CA ARG A 64 -13.00 -15.16 4.46
C ARG A 64 -11.70 -15.60 3.80
N PHE A 65 -11.39 -15.10 2.61
CA PHE A 65 -10.14 -15.38 1.89
C PHE A 65 -8.92 -14.88 2.67
N ARG A 66 -8.96 -13.65 3.19
CA ARG A 66 -7.89 -13.08 4.04
C ARG A 66 -7.74 -13.86 5.34
N GLU A 67 -8.84 -14.21 6.01
CA GLU A 67 -8.85 -15.02 7.23
C GLU A 67 -8.27 -16.42 7.01
N PHE A 68 -8.61 -17.05 5.88
CA PHE A 68 -8.13 -18.38 5.51
C PHE A 68 -6.62 -18.38 5.27
N HIS A 69 -6.10 -17.40 4.55
CA HIS A 69 -4.68 -17.32 4.23
C HIS A 69 -3.81 -16.70 5.32
N ARG A 70 -4.39 -15.89 6.22
CA ARG A 70 -3.76 -15.17 7.35
C ARG A 70 -2.68 -14.16 6.98
N THR A 71 -1.75 -14.53 6.12
CA THR A 71 -0.61 -13.71 5.71
C THR A 71 -0.90 -13.07 4.36
N ALA A 72 -0.82 -11.73 4.30
CA ALA A 72 -0.91 -11.01 3.04
C ALA A 72 0.28 -11.38 2.13
N PRO A 73 0.05 -11.64 0.83
CA PRO A 73 1.12 -11.98 -0.10
C PRO A 73 2.08 -10.80 -0.28
N VAL A 74 3.38 -11.08 -0.33
CA VAL A 74 4.39 -10.10 -0.77
C VAL A 74 4.33 -10.04 -2.29
N LEU A 75 4.01 -8.86 -2.83
CA LEU A 75 3.90 -8.65 -4.28
C LEU A 75 5.21 -8.20 -4.93
N GLY A 76 6.13 -7.69 -4.12
CA GLY A 76 7.37 -7.08 -4.58
C GLY A 76 7.97 -6.13 -3.55
N PHE A 77 9.02 -5.44 -3.97
CA PHE A 77 9.82 -4.53 -3.16
C PHE A 77 9.94 -3.17 -3.82
N PHE A 78 9.88 -2.12 -3.01
CA PHE A 78 10.15 -0.76 -3.45
C PHE A 78 11.56 -0.34 -3.06
N LEU A 79 12.26 0.33 -3.96
CA LEU A 79 13.62 0.84 -3.73
C LEU A 79 13.81 2.19 -4.40
N ASN A 80 14.69 3.02 -3.86
CA ASN A 80 15.16 4.23 -4.52
C ASN A 80 16.33 3.92 -5.46
N SER A 81 16.36 4.61 -6.60
CA SER A 81 17.44 4.59 -7.57
C SER A 81 17.85 6.02 -7.93
N SER A 82 18.90 6.21 -8.74
CA SER A 82 19.25 7.51 -9.31
C SER A 82 18.13 8.15 -10.16
N HIS A 83 17.07 7.42 -10.48
CA HIS A 83 15.94 7.87 -11.29
C HIS A 83 14.61 7.80 -10.52
N GLY A 84 14.65 7.91 -9.19
CA GLY A 84 13.48 7.86 -8.32
C GLY A 84 13.12 6.44 -7.89
N ALA A 85 11.90 6.29 -7.36
CA ALA A 85 11.36 5.05 -6.85
C ALA A 85 11.16 3.99 -7.96
N LEU A 86 11.49 2.74 -7.64
CA LEU A 86 11.30 1.57 -8.49
C LEU A 86 10.52 0.48 -7.74
N PHE A 87 9.84 -0.39 -8.49
CA PHE A 87 9.18 -1.58 -7.97
C PHE A 87 9.72 -2.85 -8.61
N PHE A 88 10.12 -3.80 -7.77
CA PHE A 88 10.62 -5.12 -8.17
C PHE A 88 9.59 -6.18 -7.79
N PRO A 89 8.84 -6.75 -8.75
CA PRO A 89 7.86 -7.78 -8.44
C PRO A 89 8.55 -9.08 -8.00
N THR A 90 7.90 -9.84 -7.12
CA THR A 90 8.39 -11.18 -6.71
C THR A 90 8.22 -12.25 -7.80
N ASP A 91 7.25 -12.07 -8.72
CA ASP A 91 6.95 -12.99 -9.83
C ASP A 91 6.93 -12.22 -11.19
N ALA A 92 7.25 -12.88 -12.32
CA ALA A 92 7.44 -12.25 -13.67
C ALA A 92 6.23 -12.38 -14.64
N PRO A 93 6.04 -11.53 -15.71
CA PRO A 93 6.12 -10.05 -15.83
C PRO A 93 4.90 -9.40 -16.57
N PRO A 94 4.81 -8.06 -16.77
CA PRO A 94 5.03 -6.99 -15.80
C PRO A 94 3.76 -6.81 -14.94
N GLY A 95 3.97 -6.65 -13.63
CA GLY A 95 2.87 -6.29 -12.74
C GLY A 95 2.47 -4.86 -13.02
N ARG A 96 1.18 -4.62 -13.27
CA ARG A 96 0.49 -3.31 -13.31
C ARG A 96 1.10 -2.24 -12.39
N ILE A 97 1.59 -2.65 -11.21
CA ILE A 97 2.28 -1.82 -10.21
C ILE A 97 3.58 -1.18 -10.77
N ALA A 98 4.43 -1.94 -11.46
CA ALA A 98 5.68 -1.42 -12.03
C ALA A 98 5.41 -0.35 -13.11
N ASP A 99 4.42 -0.59 -13.97
CA ASP A 99 4.01 0.37 -15.00
C ASP A 99 3.45 1.65 -14.37
N GLN A 100 2.64 1.51 -13.31
CA GLN A 100 2.16 2.65 -12.53
C GLN A 100 3.32 3.47 -11.95
N VAL A 101 4.30 2.83 -11.29
CA VAL A 101 5.49 3.52 -10.76
C VAL A 101 6.24 4.27 -11.84
N ALA A 102 6.49 3.63 -12.99
CA ALA A 102 7.20 4.26 -14.10
C ALA A 102 6.44 5.49 -14.66
N SER A 103 5.11 5.46 -14.61
CA SER A 103 4.24 6.56 -15.05
C SER A 103 4.09 7.69 -14.02
N LEU A 104 4.46 7.47 -12.75
CA LEU A 104 4.39 8.49 -11.70
C LEU A 104 5.47 9.55 -11.92
N ARG A 105 5.07 10.67 -12.50
CA ARG A 105 5.94 11.83 -12.73
C ARG A 105 5.30 13.10 -12.19
N ARG A 106 6.13 13.98 -11.62
CA ARG A 106 5.72 15.35 -11.26
C ARG A 106 5.85 16.26 -12.47
N ASN A 107 4.96 17.25 -12.56
CA ASN A 107 5.02 18.29 -13.60
C ASN A 107 6.06 19.39 -13.27
N THR A 108 6.69 19.35 -12.10
CA THR A 108 7.60 20.38 -11.57
C THR A 108 8.88 19.76 -10.97
N GLY A 109 10.00 20.48 -11.04
CA GLY A 109 11.30 20.04 -10.52
C GLY A 109 12.00 18.97 -11.37
N ASP A 110 12.66 18.01 -10.74
CA ASP A 110 13.28 16.83 -11.39
C ASP A 110 12.22 15.84 -11.96
N GLY A 111 10.95 16.06 -11.65
CA GLY A 111 9.83 15.24 -12.10
C GLY A 111 9.74 13.88 -11.40
N LEU A 112 10.57 13.62 -10.38
CA LEU A 112 10.73 12.31 -9.75
C LEU A 112 10.06 12.23 -8.38
N TRP A 113 9.64 11.01 -8.05
CA TRP A 113 9.15 10.62 -6.74
C TRP A 113 10.16 9.69 -6.07
N TRP A 114 10.41 9.92 -4.79
CA TRP A 114 11.34 9.14 -3.98
C TRP A 114 10.58 8.40 -2.89
N LEU A 115 10.88 7.12 -2.71
CA LEU A 115 10.33 6.29 -1.66
C LEU A 115 10.77 6.80 -0.29
N VAL A 116 9.79 6.96 0.60
CA VAL A 116 10.01 7.18 2.03
C VAL A 116 9.76 5.87 2.79
N GLY A 117 8.66 5.18 2.47
CA GLY A 117 8.36 3.89 3.08
C GLY A 117 7.07 3.27 2.56
N CYS A 118 6.80 2.04 3.00
CA CYS A 118 5.56 1.34 2.69
C CYS A 118 4.96 0.69 3.94
N ARG A 119 3.65 0.81 4.12
CA ARG A 119 2.94 0.24 5.27
C ARG A 119 1.49 -0.07 4.94
N HIS A 120 1.00 -1.23 5.40
CA HIS A 120 -0.38 -1.69 5.21
C HIS A 120 -0.87 -1.63 3.75
N GLY A 121 0.00 -1.93 2.78
CA GLY A 121 -0.34 -1.89 1.34
C GLY A 121 -0.32 -0.50 0.71
N ARG A 122 0.09 0.55 1.44
CA ARG A 122 0.30 1.90 0.92
C ARG A 122 1.78 2.22 0.79
N VAL A 123 2.10 3.08 -0.17
CA VAL A 123 3.45 3.58 -0.44
C VAL A 123 3.46 5.09 -0.20
N LEU A 124 4.37 5.56 0.63
CA LEU A 124 4.64 6.98 0.83
C LEU A 124 5.83 7.40 -0.03
N LEU A 125 5.60 8.41 -0.85
CA LEU A 125 6.56 9.00 -1.75
C LEU A 125 6.70 10.50 -1.43
N ARG A 126 7.87 11.07 -1.75
CA ARG A 126 8.15 12.50 -1.63
C ARG A 126 8.74 13.09 -2.90
N SER A 127 8.62 14.40 -3.05
CA SER A 127 9.44 15.16 -3.98
C SER A 127 10.91 15.25 -3.53
N CYS A 128 11.81 15.65 -4.43
CA CYS A 128 13.22 15.86 -4.11
C CYS A 128 13.45 16.97 -3.06
N ASP A 129 12.64 18.02 -3.12
CA ASP A 129 12.65 19.19 -2.23
C ASP A 129 11.80 19.02 -0.97
N TRP A 130 11.17 17.85 -0.77
CA TRP A 130 10.20 17.58 0.29
C TRP A 130 8.97 18.51 0.32
N ALA A 131 8.75 19.33 -0.71
CA ALA A 131 7.59 20.23 -0.78
C ALA A 131 6.26 19.47 -0.90
N ASP A 132 6.25 18.32 -1.56
CA ASP A 132 5.07 17.50 -1.76
C ASP A 132 5.28 16.07 -1.25
N LEU A 133 4.25 15.53 -0.60
CA LEU A 133 4.13 14.13 -0.22
C LEU A 133 3.01 13.48 -1.03
N LEU A 134 3.19 12.22 -1.35
CA LEU A 134 2.25 11.41 -2.13
C LEU A 134 2.05 10.07 -1.44
N VAL A 135 0.80 9.78 -1.06
CA VAL A 135 0.41 8.43 -0.64
C VAL A 135 -0.27 7.74 -1.82
N TRP A 136 0.25 6.57 -2.16
CA TRP A 136 -0.25 5.74 -3.24
C TRP A 136 -0.73 4.38 -2.72
N ASP A 137 -1.88 3.94 -3.21
CA ASP A 137 -2.39 2.58 -3.07
C ASP A 137 -2.25 1.84 -4.43
N PRO A 138 -1.25 0.96 -4.57
CA PRO A 138 -1.02 0.18 -5.80
C PRO A 138 -2.17 -0.74 -6.20
N MET A 139 -3.03 -1.10 -5.26
CA MET A 139 -4.16 -1.99 -5.52
C MET A 139 -5.32 -1.22 -6.14
N THR A 140 -5.64 -0.05 -5.60
CA THR A 140 -6.77 0.77 -6.06
C THR A 140 -6.41 1.79 -7.14
N GLU A 141 -5.13 1.96 -7.49
CA GLU A 141 -4.66 3.11 -8.30
C GLU A 141 -4.94 4.47 -7.66
N GLY A 142 -5.26 4.50 -6.37
CA GLY A 142 -5.55 5.72 -5.64
C GLY A 142 -4.27 6.49 -5.29
N PHE A 143 -4.23 7.76 -5.65
CA PHE A 143 -3.15 8.69 -5.32
C PHE A 143 -3.70 9.88 -4.55
N VAL A 144 -3.04 10.23 -3.45
CA VAL A 144 -3.33 11.45 -2.69
C VAL A 144 -2.04 12.23 -2.51
N CYS A 145 -1.92 13.33 -3.26
CA CYS A 145 -0.81 14.26 -3.18
C CYS A 145 -1.21 15.46 -2.33
N PHE A 146 -0.32 15.90 -1.43
CA PHE A 146 -0.56 17.03 -0.54
C PHE A 146 0.76 17.71 -0.17
N PRO A 147 0.75 19.02 0.11
CA PRO A 147 1.95 19.75 0.47
C PRO A 147 2.44 19.33 1.86
N ALA A 148 3.76 19.31 2.02
CA ALA A 148 4.40 19.23 3.32
C ALA A 148 4.12 20.48 4.17
N PRO A 149 4.24 20.42 5.51
CA PRO A 149 4.22 21.60 6.36
C PRO A 149 5.32 22.57 5.96
N ILE A 150 5.02 23.86 5.86
CA ILE A 150 6.01 24.87 5.43
C ILE A 150 7.26 24.87 6.31
N GLN A 151 7.10 24.62 7.62
CA GLN A 151 8.23 24.53 8.55
C GLN A 151 9.17 23.37 8.22
N MET A 152 8.65 22.27 7.68
CA MET A 152 9.47 21.13 7.23
C MET A 152 10.18 21.43 5.91
N VAL A 153 9.56 22.20 5.03
CA VAL A 153 10.16 22.60 3.75
C VAL A 153 11.31 23.58 3.98
N GLU A 154 11.13 24.52 4.92
CA GLU A 154 12.11 25.52 5.32
C GLU A 154 13.16 25.00 6.30
N ALA A 155 12.99 23.77 6.83
CA ALA A 155 13.93 23.14 7.73
C ALA A 155 15.32 23.01 7.09
N ASP A 156 16.35 23.28 7.90
CA ASP A 156 17.75 23.32 7.49
C ASP A 156 18.50 21.99 7.69
N ALA A 157 17.83 21.01 8.31
CA ALA A 157 18.42 19.73 8.70
C ALA A 157 17.56 18.52 8.27
N ASP A 158 17.72 17.40 8.97
CA ASP A 158 17.13 16.12 8.61
C ASP A 158 15.61 16.09 8.81
N ARG A 159 14.96 15.26 7.99
CA ARG A 159 13.50 15.07 7.98
C ARG A 159 13.16 13.69 7.47
N ASP A 160 12.11 13.12 8.03
CA ASP A 160 11.55 11.86 7.58
C ASP A 160 10.03 11.81 7.80
N ALA A 161 9.39 10.82 7.21
CA ALA A 161 7.95 10.64 7.29
C ALA A 161 7.54 9.17 7.28
N ALA A 162 6.34 8.88 7.77
CA ALA A 162 5.78 7.54 7.73
C ALA A 162 4.27 7.57 7.54
N VAL A 163 3.78 6.72 6.63
CA VAL A 163 2.35 6.46 6.46
C VAL A 163 1.90 5.37 7.40
N PHE A 164 0.73 5.54 7.99
CA PHE A 164 0.06 4.53 8.81
C PHE A 164 -1.45 4.58 8.61
N CYS A 165 -2.14 3.48 8.93
CA CYS A 165 -3.59 3.44 8.83
C CYS A 165 -4.20 4.21 10.00
N ALA A 166 -5.29 4.94 9.74
CA ALA A 166 -6.06 5.55 10.81
C ALA A 166 -6.68 4.42 11.67
N ALA A 167 -6.42 4.42 12.98
CA ALA A 167 -7.04 3.46 13.88
C ALA A 167 -8.56 3.68 13.91
N SER A 168 -9.36 2.62 13.80
CA SER A 168 -10.76 2.71 14.14
C SER A 168 -10.90 2.83 15.64
N ALA A 169 -11.39 3.98 16.13
CA ALA A 169 -11.98 4.04 17.46
C ALA A 169 -12.99 2.87 17.60
N GLY A 170 -12.86 2.13 18.70
CA GLY A 170 -13.40 0.79 18.87
C GLY A 170 -14.85 0.58 18.42
N GLY A 171 -15.09 -0.59 17.85
CA GLY A 171 -16.41 -1.08 17.50
C GLY A 171 -16.31 -2.51 16.99
N ASP A 172 -16.78 -3.44 17.81
CA ASP A 172 -17.13 -4.79 17.41
C ASP A 172 -18.18 -4.71 16.29
N GLY A 173 -17.89 -5.28 15.12
CA GLY A 173 -18.83 -5.43 14.01
C GLY A 173 -18.71 -4.45 12.82
N ASP A 174 -18.47 -5.07 11.65
CA ASP A 174 -19.09 -4.76 10.35
C ASP A 174 -18.73 -3.51 9.54
N ASP A 175 -17.50 -3.00 9.62
CA ASP A 175 -17.12 -1.86 8.75
C ASP A 175 -15.65 -1.86 8.29
N GLU A 176 -14.98 -3.02 8.27
CA GLU A 176 -13.57 -3.11 7.81
C GLU A 176 -13.40 -2.88 6.29
N ASP A 177 -14.38 -3.25 5.46
CA ASP A 177 -14.27 -3.09 4.00
C ASP A 177 -14.50 -1.64 3.52
N ARG A 178 -15.13 -0.77 4.34
CA ARG A 178 -15.31 0.67 4.05
C ARG A 178 -14.25 1.55 4.72
N ARG A 179 -13.43 0.98 5.62
CA ARG A 179 -12.39 1.69 6.39
C ARG A 179 -11.00 1.62 5.77
N SER A 180 -10.83 0.93 4.64
CA SER A 180 -9.56 0.81 3.91
C SER A 180 -9.16 2.06 3.08
N GLY A 181 -9.80 3.21 3.30
CA GLY A 181 -9.52 4.46 2.57
C GLY A 181 -8.72 5.50 3.32
N ALA A 182 -8.94 5.63 4.64
CA ALA A 182 -8.31 6.67 5.43
C ALA A 182 -6.89 6.26 5.85
N PHE A 183 -5.98 7.23 5.82
CA PHE A 183 -4.60 7.07 6.26
C PHE A 183 -4.15 8.34 6.95
N ASN A 184 -3.11 8.19 7.76
CA ASN A 184 -2.40 9.31 8.35
C ASN A 184 -0.94 9.26 7.90
N VAL A 185 -0.29 10.42 7.87
CA VAL A 185 1.15 10.54 7.62
C VAL A 185 1.75 11.35 8.74
N ALA A 186 2.67 10.75 9.49
CA ALA A 186 3.50 11.48 10.43
C ALA A 186 4.73 11.99 9.71
N VAL A 187 5.14 13.21 10.03
CA VAL A 187 6.45 13.75 9.65
C VAL A 187 7.20 14.12 10.90
N VAL A 188 8.52 13.94 10.85
CA VAL A 188 9.46 14.43 11.85
C VAL A 188 10.56 15.21 11.15
N PHE A 189 10.93 16.36 11.67
CA PHE A 189 11.96 17.19 11.07
C PHE A 189 12.68 18.02 12.12
N VAL A 190 13.94 18.34 11.82
CA VAL A 190 14.83 19.12 12.68
C VAL A 190 14.98 20.52 12.08
N SER A 191 14.83 21.55 12.90
CA SER A 191 15.16 22.92 12.53
C SER A 191 15.88 23.62 13.68
N GLY A 192 17.14 24.02 13.43
CA GLY A 192 18.05 24.43 14.50
C GLY A 192 18.17 23.36 15.59
N ASP A 193 17.95 23.75 16.86
CA ASP A 193 18.02 22.85 18.03
C ASP A 193 16.65 22.22 18.40
N HIS A 194 15.66 22.32 17.52
CA HIS A 194 14.30 21.84 17.79
C HIS A 194 13.92 20.71 16.84
N VAL A 195 13.24 19.72 17.40
CA VAL A 195 12.58 18.65 16.66
C VAL A 195 11.09 18.91 16.67
N PHE A 196 10.49 18.73 15.50
CA PHE A 196 9.07 18.89 15.28
C PHE A 196 8.49 17.58 14.81
N GLY A 197 7.24 17.33 15.19
CA GLY A 197 6.44 16.23 14.69
C GLY A 197 5.02 16.72 14.43
N CYS A 198 4.42 16.29 13.34
CA CYS A 198 2.99 16.50 13.09
C CYS A 198 2.39 15.39 12.24
N VAL A 199 1.08 15.26 12.32
CA VAL A 199 0.32 14.24 11.59
C VAL A 199 -0.62 14.89 10.58
N PHE A 200 -0.51 14.49 9.31
CA PHE A 200 -1.55 14.70 8.31
C PHE A 200 -2.61 13.63 8.44
N SER A 201 -3.89 14.02 8.45
CA SER A 201 -5.00 13.08 8.36
C SER A 201 -5.72 13.18 7.03
N SER A 202 -5.81 12.08 6.29
CA SER A 202 -6.55 12.05 5.02
C SER A 202 -8.06 12.24 5.19
N ALA A 203 -8.60 12.03 6.40
CA ALA A 203 -10.02 12.22 6.69
C ALA A 203 -10.41 13.70 6.75
N ILE A 204 -9.48 14.54 7.22
CA ILE A 204 -9.68 16.00 7.37
C ILE A 204 -9.00 16.75 6.21
N GLY A 205 -7.96 16.17 5.61
CA GLY A 205 -7.17 16.79 4.55
C GLY A 205 -6.24 17.89 5.07
N ALA A 206 -5.80 17.79 6.33
CA ALA A 206 -5.00 18.81 6.99
C ALA A 206 -3.94 18.22 7.90
N TRP A 207 -2.88 19.00 8.14
CA TRP A 207 -1.88 18.75 9.17
C TRP A 207 -2.42 19.15 10.54
N GLY A 208 -2.09 18.35 11.55
CA GLY A 208 -2.24 18.72 12.95
C GLY A 208 -1.19 19.73 13.39
N ASP A 209 -1.38 20.28 14.59
CA ASP A 209 -0.41 21.19 15.20
C ASP A 209 0.91 20.47 15.48
N SER A 210 2.03 21.16 15.29
CA SER A 210 3.35 20.73 15.73
C SER A 210 3.75 21.50 16.99
N THR A 211 4.26 20.78 17.99
CA THR A 211 4.92 21.41 19.14
C THR A 211 6.42 21.13 19.08
N PRO A 212 7.27 22.17 19.14
CA PRO A 212 8.72 21.98 19.15
C PRO A 212 9.16 21.30 20.45
N VAL A 213 10.08 20.35 20.33
CA VAL A 213 10.81 19.78 21.46
C VAL A 213 12.30 20.03 21.26
N THR A 214 12.94 20.65 22.25
CA THR A 214 14.40 20.84 22.23
C THR A 214 15.09 19.54 22.62
N LEU A 215 15.87 19.00 21.70
CA LEU A 215 16.66 17.77 21.91
C LEU A 215 18.12 18.05 21.48
N PRO A 216 19.10 17.26 21.97
CA PRO A 216 20.49 17.39 21.51
C PRO A 216 20.59 17.23 20.00
N LEU A 217 21.71 17.62 19.38
CA LEU A 217 21.95 17.43 17.94
C LEU A 217 21.51 16.04 17.48
N LEU A 218 20.42 16.01 16.70
CA LEU A 218 19.77 14.80 16.24
C LEU A 218 19.96 14.68 14.74
N MET A 219 20.55 13.56 14.33
CA MET A 219 20.58 13.16 12.94
C MET A 219 19.58 12.03 12.73
N ILE A 220 18.66 12.24 11.79
CA ILE A 220 17.66 11.23 11.41
C ILE A 220 18.23 10.44 10.24
N TYR A 221 18.30 9.12 10.40
CA TYR A 221 18.79 8.24 9.34
C TYR A 221 17.67 7.97 8.33
N ASP A 222 18.04 7.83 7.06
CA ASP A 222 17.15 7.40 5.95
C ASP A 222 16.76 5.91 6.09
N GLU A 223 16.19 5.53 7.24
CA GLU A 223 15.69 4.20 7.53
C GLU A 223 14.17 4.28 7.81
N PRO A 224 13.36 3.35 7.28
CA PRO A 224 11.91 3.41 7.46
C PRO A 224 11.50 3.37 8.94
N ALA A 225 10.61 4.28 9.33
CA ALA A 225 10.07 4.31 10.69
C ALA A 225 9.38 3.01 11.09
N ALA A 226 9.65 2.52 12.30
CA ALA A 226 8.93 1.40 12.89
C ALA A 226 7.67 1.90 13.63
N LEU A 227 6.54 1.21 13.49
CA LEU A 227 5.30 1.51 14.22
C LEU A 227 5.12 0.43 15.27
N ALA A 228 5.02 0.82 16.54
CA ALA A 228 4.66 -0.06 17.64
C ALA A 228 3.58 0.61 18.50
N GLY A 229 2.43 -0.06 18.63
CA GLY A 229 1.26 0.56 19.26
C GLY A 229 0.80 1.80 18.50
N GLU A 230 0.72 2.92 19.19
CA GLU A 230 0.32 4.23 18.64
C GLU A 230 1.52 5.15 18.37
N ALA A 231 2.74 4.63 18.44
CA ALA A 231 3.95 5.42 18.29
C ALA A 231 4.83 4.95 17.12
N LEU A 232 5.45 5.92 16.45
CA LEU A 232 6.46 5.72 15.42
C LEU A 232 7.84 5.95 16.00
N TYR A 233 8.81 5.16 15.54
CA TYR A 233 10.18 5.15 16.01
C TYR A 233 11.14 5.32 14.85
N TRP A 234 12.03 6.29 14.96
CA TRP A 234 13.14 6.54 14.03
C TRP A 234 14.47 6.29 14.69
N ILE A 235 15.40 5.69 13.95
CA ILE A 235 16.79 5.56 14.41
C ILE A 235 17.46 6.92 14.27
N VAL A 236 17.99 7.42 15.37
CA VAL A 236 18.68 8.72 15.44
C VAL A 236 20.04 8.56 16.09
N ASN A 237 21.00 9.40 15.69
CA ASN A 237 22.37 9.39 16.21
C ASN A 237 23.05 7.98 16.22
N GLY A 238 22.66 7.13 15.26
CA GLY A 238 23.22 5.80 15.01
C GLY A 238 22.79 4.70 15.98
N SER A 239 22.12 5.02 17.09
CA SER A 239 21.72 4.00 18.08
C SER A 239 20.56 4.38 19.01
N SER A 240 20.14 5.65 19.01
CA SER A 240 18.98 6.12 19.79
C SER A 240 17.70 5.97 18.97
N LEU A 241 16.55 5.96 19.65
CA LEU A 241 15.25 5.93 19.00
C LEU A 241 14.46 7.19 19.33
N LEU A 242 14.09 7.96 18.31
CA LEU A 242 13.13 9.04 18.47
C LEU A 242 11.73 8.44 18.41
N GLU A 243 10.99 8.55 19.51
CA GLU A 243 9.57 8.19 19.60
C GLU A 243 8.71 9.39 19.23
N PHE A 244 7.74 9.17 18.34
CA PHE A 244 6.64 10.09 18.09
C PHE A 244 5.32 9.38 18.37
N ASN A 245 4.60 9.82 19.39
CA ASN A 245 3.27 9.31 19.68
C ASN A 245 2.26 9.97 18.73
N CYS A 246 1.63 9.20 17.85
CA CYS A 246 0.71 9.71 16.84
C CYS A 246 -0.61 10.24 17.42
N GLY A 247 -1.03 9.74 18.59
CA GLY A 247 -2.28 10.14 19.25
C GLY A 247 -2.14 11.46 20.00
N SER A 248 -1.09 11.59 20.82
CA SER A 248 -0.78 12.82 21.57
C SER A 248 0.05 13.84 20.78
N GLN A 249 0.61 13.45 19.63
CA GLN A 249 1.57 14.25 18.84
C GLN A 249 2.76 14.74 19.67
N SER A 250 3.28 13.88 20.55
CA SER A 250 4.42 14.18 21.42
C SER A 250 5.67 13.45 20.98
N LEU A 251 6.84 14.11 21.12
CA LEU A 251 8.15 13.54 20.82
C LEU A 251 8.91 13.19 22.10
N ALA A 252 9.64 12.07 22.07
CA ALA A 252 10.55 11.63 23.13
C ALA A 252 11.77 10.92 22.53
N LEU A 253 12.87 10.86 23.29
CA LEU A 253 14.13 10.18 22.93
C LEU A 253 14.39 8.99 23.86
#